data_AF-A0A094I763-F1
#
_entry.id   AF-A0A094I763-F1
#
_cell.length_a   1.000
_cell.length_b   1.000
_cell.length_c   1.000
_cell.angle_alpha   90.00
_cell.angle_beta   90.00
_cell.angle_gamma   90.00
#
_symmetry.space_group_name_H-M   'P 1'
#
loop_
_entity.id
_entity.type
_entity.pdbx_description
1 polymer ?
#
loop_
_entity_poly.entity_id
_entity_poly.type
_entity_poly.pdbx_seq_one_letter_code
_entity_poly.pdbx_strand_id
1 'polypeptide(L)'
;MSLWDDMARFRMDDFWFDTFDSVLKVITKLGKGALESMSLSDWNCLVRLKAARSDTALQSLFYPGASPDVLANLETKGSSCRREEFLVACTDTTYYEIYTRTQQNPNIRFLDIQAFLHSSRTHRKVLSQVLTHVGQWLNTRMAPVGAQDTKKAQLWEDFLPAFRQRDGDETEAEERARTLQRQILASSRDRVSELTRESARPYLSKLPDAQGEAYLERFSHAIWRDILLVVRDAAGGQFQGPLAKFNRQDPNDLPQRRQSMLMQNVRESVSRIPEISSNPALRNSAALDALMVVVKAWAVEHNEKALQAQRLNQMPPWP
;
A
#
# COMPACT_ATOMS: atom_id res chain seq x y z
N MET A 1 -2.32 24.48 -11.02
CA MET A 1 -3.39 23.46 -10.91
C MET A 1 -3.41 23.01 -9.46
N SER A 2 -4.56 23.10 -8.79
CA SER A 2 -4.63 22.80 -7.34
C SER A 2 -4.52 21.29 -7.08
N LEU A 3 -4.16 20.92 -5.85
CA LEU A 3 -4.21 19.53 -5.38
C LEU A 3 -5.60 18.90 -5.61
N TRP A 4 -6.66 19.67 -5.35
CA TRP A 4 -8.05 19.26 -5.52
C TRP A 4 -8.41 19.00 -6.99
N ASP A 5 -7.94 19.84 -7.92
CA ASP A 5 -8.13 19.62 -9.36
C ASP A 5 -7.42 18.35 -9.83
N ASP A 6 -6.24 18.08 -9.27
CA ASP A 6 -5.46 16.86 -9.53
C ASP A 6 -6.17 15.62 -8.97
N MET A 7 -6.80 15.73 -7.80
CA MET A 7 -7.56 14.66 -7.15
C MET A 7 -8.83 14.31 -7.93
N ALA A 8 -9.65 15.32 -8.27
CA ALA A 8 -10.86 15.15 -9.08
C ALA A 8 -10.52 14.63 -10.49
N ARG A 9 -9.33 14.96 -11.03
CA ARG A 9 -8.86 14.41 -12.30
C ARG A 9 -8.72 12.89 -12.26
N PHE A 10 -8.33 12.31 -11.12
CA PHE A 10 -8.15 10.86 -10.97
C PHE A 10 -9.39 10.12 -10.48
N ARG A 11 -10.54 10.79 -10.26
CA ARG A 11 -11.82 10.16 -9.87
C ARG A 11 -11.70 9.35 -8.56
N MET A 12 -10.96 9.91 -7.60
CA MET A 12 -10.72 9.28 -6.28
C MET A 12 -11.04 10.22 -5.13
N ASP A 13 -11.62 11.39 -5.38
CA ASP A 13 -11.89 12.45 -4.39
C ASP A 13 -12.70 11.95 -3.18
N ASP A 14 -13.69 11.07 -3.37
CA ASP A 14 -14.42 10.41 -2.28
C ASP A 14 -13.49 9.65 -1.32
N PHE A 15 -12.51 8.93 -1.85
CA PHE A 15 -11.55 8.21 -1.00
C PHE A 15 -10.71 9.17 -0.16
N TRP A 16 -10.39 10.36 -0.67
CA TRP A 16 -9.69 11.37 0.11
C TRP A 16 -10.58 11.92 1.21
N PHE A 17 -11.85 12.24 0.91
CA PHE A 17 -12.82 12.67 1.90
C PHE A 17 -13.06 11.62 2.97
N ASP A 18 -13.26 10.35 2.58
CA ASP A 18 -13.36 9.21 3.49
C ASP A 18 -12.12 9.06 4.39
N THR A 19 -10.94 9.33 3.82
CA THR A 19 -9.69 9.26 4.56
C THR A 19 -9.62 10.38 5.61
N PHE A 20 -10.02 11.60 5.27
CA PHE A 20 -10.12 12.69 6.23
C PHE A 20 -11.20 12.43 7.29
N ASP A 21 -12.34 11.90 6.89
CA ASP A 21 -13.41 11.48 7.82
C ASP A 21 -12.91 10.39 8.78
N SER A 22 -12.12 9.43 8.29
CA SER A 22 -11.48 8.41 9.13
C SER A 22 -10.53 9.03 10.17
N VAL A 23 -9.72 10.02 9.76
CA VAL A 23 -8.86 10.78 10.67
C VAL A 23 -9.70 11.50 11.73
N LEU A 24 -10.76 12.20 11.32
CA LEU A 24 -11.66 12.90 12.24
C LEU A 24 -12.35 11.94 13.20
N LYS A 25 -12.77 10.76 12.74
CA LYS A 25 -13.32 9.69 13.59
C LYS A 25 -12.29 9.21 14.61
N VAL A 26 -11.02 9.07 14.24
CA VAL A 26 -9.95 8.73 15.19
C VAL A 26 -9.75 9.84 16.21
N ILE A 27 -9.66 11.10 15.79
CA ILE A 27 -9.52 12.24 16.72
C ILE A 27 -10.72 12.31 17.68
N THR A 28 -11.93 12.11 17.15
CA THR A 28 -13.17 12.09 17.95
C THR A 28 -13.15 10.96 18.99
N LYS A 29 -12.62 9.77 18.64
CA LYS A 29 -12.42 8.66 19.58
C LYS A 29 -11.42 8.99 20.70
N LEU A 30 -10.45 9.86 20.43
CA LEU A 30 -9.51 10.35 21.45
C LEU A 30 -10.17 11.38 22.37
N GLY A 31 -11.20 12.09 21.90
CA GLY A 31 -12.06 12.94 22.71
C GLY A 31 -12.29 14.33 22.15
N LYS A 32 -13.28 15.02 22.71
CA LYS A 32 -13.59 16.41 22.35
C LYS A 32 -12.38 17.34 22.55
N GLY A 33 -11.66 17.21 23.67
CA GLY A 33 -10.46 18.00 23.92
C GLY A 33 -9.33 17.74 22.91
N ALA A 34 -9.24 16.53 22.37
CA ALA A 34 -8.31 16.21 21.28
C ALA A 34 -8.71 16.90 19.98
N LEU A 35 -10.02 16.91 19.65
CA LEU A 35 -10.55 17.57 18.46
C LEU A 35 -10.30 19.09 18.47
N GLU A 36 -10.36 19.73 19.64
CA GLU A 36 -10.24 21.18 19.77
C GLU A 36 -8.78 21.66 19.90
N SER A 37 -7.88 20.83 20.43
CA SER A 37 -6.54 21.26 20.84
C SER A 37 -5.39 20.61 20.07
N MET A 38 -5.63 19.56 19.30
CA MET A 38 -4.56 18.83 18.61
C MET A 38 -4.11 19.56 17.34
N SER A 39 -2.81 19.87 17.27
CA SER A 39 -2.21 20.42 16.06
C SER A 39 -1.81 19.33 15.05
N LEU A 40 -1.51 19.72 13.81
CA LEU A 40 -0.94 18.80 12.81
C LEU A 40 0.42 18.25 13.25
N SER A 41 1.22 19.02 13.99
CA SER A 41 2.51 18.55 14.54
C SER A 41 2.30 17.42 15.55
N ASP A 42 1.31 17.57 16.42
CA ASP A 42 0.94 16.55 17.41
C ASP A 42 0.47 15.27 16.72
N TRP A 43 -0.38 15.41 15.70
CA TRP A 43 -0.81 14.29 14.89
C TRP A 43 0.36 13.56 14.23
N ASN A 44 1.32 14.29 13.67
CA ASN A 44 2.53 13.69 13.08
C ASN A 44 3.41 12.96 14.11
N CYS A 45 3.41 13.39 15.37
CA CYS A 45 4.04 12.64 16.46
C CYS A 45 3.32 11.31 16.72
N LEU A 46 1.97 11.32 16.72
CA LEU A 46 1.16 10.10 16.89
C LEU A 46 1.29 9.12 15.72
N VAL A 47 1.44 9.61 14.48
CA VAL A 47 1.70 8.79 13.28
C VAL A 47 2.92 7.88 13.43
N ARG A 48 3.92 8.27 14.25
CA ARG A 48 5.11 7.45 14.52
C ARG A 48 4.79 6.21 15.36
N LEU A 49 3.64 6.17 16.03
CA LEU A 49 3.19 4.99 16.77
C LEU A 49 2.66 3.93 15.80
N LYS A 50 3.28 2.76 15.82
CA LYS A 50 2.79 1.59 15.06
C LYS A 50 1.53 1.03 15.71
N ALA A 51 0.70 0.33 14.93
CA ALA A 51 -0.52 -0.34 15.43
C ALA A 51 -0.23 -1.46 16.45
N ALA A 52 0.93 -2.11 16.34
CA ALA A 52 1.44 -3.05 17.34
C ALA A 52 2.44 -2.35 18.27
N ARG A 53 2.03 -1.22 18.87
CA ARG A 53 2.86 -0.46 19.82
C ARG A 53 2.95 -1.18 21.15
N SER A 54 4.13 -1.14 21.77
CA SER A 54 4.27 -1.50 23.18
C SER A 54 3.83 -0.34 24.07
N ASP A 55 3.42 -0.65 25.30
CA ASP A 55 3.12 0.37 26.30
C ASP A 55 4.32 1.28 26.55
N THR A 56 5.54 0.76 26.47
CA THR A 56 6.79 1.54 26.54
C THR A 56 6.93 2.54 25.39
N ALA A 57 6.55 2.18 24.16
CA ALA A 57 6.60 3.10 23.03
C ALA A 57 5.58 4.23 23.18
N LEU A 58 4.38 3.92 23.71
CA LEU A 58 3.37 4.93 24.01
C LEU A 58 3.79 5.83 25.17
N GLN A 59 4.29 5.23 26.25
CA GLN A 59 4.78 5.94 27.43
C GLN A 59 5.97 6.84 27.10
N SER A 60 6.94 6.39 26.32
CA SER A 60 8.06 7.23 25.88
C SER A 60 7.63 8.42 25.01
N LEU A 61 6.51 8.30 24.29
CA LEU A 61 5.97 9.41 23.50
C LEU A 61 5.30 10.47 24.39
N PHE A 62 4.47 10.05 25.36
CA PHE A 62 3.68 10.96 26.18
C PHE A 62 4.39 11.42 27.46
N TYR A 63 5.17 10.53 28.09
CA TYR A 63 5.82 10.73 29.37
C TYR A 63 7.26 10.17 29.38
N PRO A 64 8.19 10.74 28.57
CA PRO A 64 9.54 10.21 28.35
C PRO A 64 10.40 10.11 29.62
N GLY A 65 10.12 10.94 30.64
CA GLY A 65 10.89 11.01 31.89
C GLY A 65 10.15 10.54 33.14
N ALA A 66 8.96 9.94 33.01
CA ALA A 66 8.18 9.54 34.18
C ALA A 66 8.81 8.32 34.89
N SER A 67 9.04 8.45 36.20
CA SER A 67 9.45 7.35 37.07
C SER A 67 8.28 6.37 37.30
N PRO A 68 8.54 5.12 37.75
CA PRO A 68 7.47 4.16 38.04
C PRO A 68 6.39 4.70 38.99
N ASP A 69 6.77 5.50 39.99
CA ASP A 69 5.85 6.10 40.96
C ASP A 69 4.92 7.15 40.34
N VAL A 70 5.43 7.86 39.32
CA VAL A 70 4.65 8.84 38.53
C VAL A 70 3.75 8.11 37.55
N LEU A 71 4.26 7.04 36.90
CA LEU A 71 3.49 6.21 35.97
C LEU A 71 2.27 5.57 36.65
N ALA A 72 2.40 5.17 37.93
CA ALA A 72 1.30 4.62 38.71
C ALA A 72 0.18 5.65 39.00
N ASN A 73 0.45 6.95 38.89
CA ASN A 73 -0.49 8.03 39.23
C ASN A 73 -0.43 9.18 38.20
N LEU A 74 -0.45 8.83 36.91
CA LEU A 74 -0.31 9.82 35.82
C LEU A 74 -1.36 10.92 35.83
N GLU A 75 -2.57 10.62 36.27
CA GLU A 75 -3.66 11.60 36.35
C GLU A 75 -3.33 12.80 37.24
N THR A 76 -2.59 12.58 38.34
CA THR A 76 -2.29 13.61 39.33
C THR A 76 -0.84 14.07 39.32
N LYS A 77 0.10 13.21 38.92
CA LYS A 77 1.55 13.49 38.93
C LYS A 77 2.16 13.66 37.54
N GLY A 78 1.42 13.30 36.48
CA GLY A 78 1.94 13.23 35.12
C GLY A 78 2.28 14.57 34.49
N SER A 79 1.70 15.69 34.96
CA SER A 79 1.89 17.03 34.38
C SER A 79 3.37 17.43 34.25
N SER A 80 4.17 17.12 35.28
CA SER A 80 5.60 17.44 35.33
C SER A 80 6.47 16.61 34.40
N CYS A 81 5.95 15.49 33.89
CA CYS A 81 6.67 14.57 33.01
C CYS A 81 6.10 14.53 31.59
N ARG A 82 5.16 15.43 31.26
CA ARG A 82 4.63 15.58 29.90
C ARG A 82 5.78 15.85 28.93
N ARG A 83 5.68 15.31 27.74
CA ARG A 83 6.62 15.62 26.67
C ARG A 83 6.48 17.10 26.27
N GLU A 84 7.62 17.80 26.23
CA GLU A 84 7.69 19.17 25.73
C GLU A 84 7.28 19.26 24.25
N GLU A 85 6.64 20.36 23.87
CA GLU A 85 6.18 20.64 22.50
C GLU A 85 5.19 19.62 21.90
N PHE A 86 4.55 18.79 22.74
CA PHE A 86 3.56 17.81 22.31
C PHE A 86 2.23 18.01 23.05
N LEU A 87 1.15 18.15 22.28
CA LEU A 87 -0.21 18.45 22.75
C LEU A 87 -0.23 19.63 23.73
N VAL A 88 0.52 20.69 23.39
CA VAL A 88 0.75 21.85 24.28
C VAL A 88 -0.55 22.57 24.63
N ALA A 89 -1.49 22.63 23.68
CA ALA A 89 -2.79 23.26 23.89
C ALA A 89 -3.73 22.42 24.78
N CYS A 90 -3.42 21.14 25.04
CA CYS A 90 -4.22 20.30 25.92
C CYS A 90 -3.95 20.62 27.40
N THR A 91 -5.04 20.66 28.19
CA THR A 91 -4.97 20.59 29.66
C THR A 91 -4.35 19.26 30.10
N ASP A 92 -3.86 19.19 31.34
CA ASP A 92 -3.28 17.95 31.88
C ASP A 92 -4.27 16.80 31.86
N THR A 93 -5.54 17.07 32.20
CA THR A 93 -6.63 16.09 32.14
C THR A 93 -6.85 15.59 30.71
N THR A 94 -6.97 16.48 29.73
CA THR A 94 -7.15 16.09 28.32
C THR A 94 -5.95 15.32 27.79
N TYR A 95 -4.73 15.71 28.17
CA TYR A 95 -3.51 15.01 27.79
C TYR A 95 -3.49 13.57 28.30
N TYR A 96 -3.83 13.38 29.59
CA TYR A 96 -3.95 12.08 30.22
C TYR A 96 -5.07 11.21 29.61
N GLU A 97 -6.21 11.82 29.27
CA GLU A 97 -7.31 11.12 28.60
C GLU A 97 -6.90 10.61 27.21
N ILE A 98 -6.20 11.43 26.42
CA ILE A 98 -5.69 11.02 25.09
C ILE A 98 -4.71 9.86 25.23
N TYR A 99 -3.79 9.94 26.19
CA TYR A 99 -2.87 8.85 26.51
C TYR A 99 -3.63 7.56 26.84
N THR A 100 -4.56 7.64 27.78
CA THR A 100 -5.33 6.49 28.29
C THR A 100 -6.18 5.86 27.18
N ARG A 101 -6.88 6.67 26.37
CA ARG A 101 -7.68 6.16 25.25
C ARG A 101 -6.83 5.55 24.16
N THR A 102 -5.64 6.11 23.91
CA THR A 102 -4.67 5.52 22.99
C THR A 102 -4.16 4.18 23.55
N GLN A 103 -3.90 4.08 24.85
CA GLN A 103 -3.47 2.83 25.49
C GLN A 103 -4.56 1.75 25.43
N GLN A 104 -5.80 2.09 25.77
CA GLN A 104 -6.95 1.18 25.76
C GLN A 104 -7.34 0.68 24.36
N ASN A 105 -6.95 1.40 23.30
CA ASN A 105 -7.28 1.08 21.92
C ASN A 105 -6.01 0.86 21.09
N PRO A 106 -5.27 -0.25 21.29
CA PRO A 106 -4.01 -0.50 20.58
C PRO A 106 -4.20 -0.53 19.04
N ASN A 107 -5.38 -0.95 18.59
CA ASN A 107 -5.73 -1.02 17.17
C ASN A 107 -5.94 0.34 16.49
N ILE A 108 -5.95 1.46 17.23
CA ILE A 108 -5.98 2.80 16.62
C ILE A 108 -4.74 2.97 15.75
N ARG A 109 -4.99 3.31 14.48
CA ARG A 109 -3.98 3.68 13.49
C ARG A 109 -4.04 5.18 13.24
N PHE A 110 -2.91 5.84 13.35
CA PHE A 110 -2.74 7.24 13.02
C PHE A 110 -2.25 7.35 11.58
N LEU A 111 -3.10 7.88 10.69
CA LEU A 111 -2.75 8.00 9.29
C LEU A 111 -1.83 9.19 9.05
N ASP A 112 -0.74 9.00 8.32
CA ASP A 112 0.09 10.11 7.87
C ASP A 112 -0.64 10.94 6.80
N ILE A 113 -1.24 12.07 7.24
CA ILE A 113 -1.97 13.01 6.39
C ILE A 113 -1.01 13.72 5.43
N GLN A 114 0.21 14.04 5.87
CA GLN A 114 1.16 14.74 5.01
C GLN A 114 1.68 13.83 3.91
N ALA A 115 2.11 12.61 4.23
CA ALA A 115 2.51 11.63 3.21
C ALA A 115 1.35 11.29 2.27
N PHE A 116 0.12 11.27 2.80
CA PHE A 116 -1.09 11.11 1.99
C PHE A 116 -1.25 12.26 0.98
N LEU A 117 -1.29 13.50 1.45
CA LEU A 117 -1.50 14.69 0.62
C LEU A 117 -0.39 14.94 -0.40
N HIS A 118 0.86 14.69 0.01
CA HIS A 118 2.05 14.88 -0.80
C HIS A 118 2.42 13.65 -1.63
N SER A 119 1.56 12.63 -1.66
CA SER A 119 1.73 11.52 -2.60
C SER A 119 1.92 12.07 -4.01
N SER A 120 2.98 11.61 -4.69
CA SER A 120 3.36 12.19 -5.97
C SER A 120 2.22 12.03 -6.99
N ARG A 121 2.12 12.95 -7.95
CA ARG A 121 1.14 12.83 -9.05
C ARG A 121 1.26 11.47 -9.76
N THR A 122 2.47 10.93 -9.85
CA THR A 122 2.74 9.58 -10.34
C THR A 122 2.13 8.50 -9.46
N HIS A 123 2.23 8.58 -8.12
CA HIS A 123 1.55 7.68 -7.19
C HIS A 123 0.04 7.65 -7.44
N ARG A 124 -0.59 8.83 -7.50
CA ARG A 124 -2.03 8.95 -7.72
C ARG A 124 -2.46 8.35 -9.06
N LYS A 125 -1.67 8.59 -10.12
CA LYS A 125 -1.91 7.99 -11.43
C LYS A 125 -1.86 6.46 -11.39
N VAL A 126 -0.87 5.88 -10.72
CA VAL A 126 -0.73 4.42 -10.60
C VAL A 126 -1.93 3.82 -9.86
N LEU A 127 -2.35 4.41 -8.74
CA LEU A 127 -3.51 3.94 -7.98
C LEU A 127 -4.82 4.03 -8.79
N SER A 128 -5.02 5.11 -9.54
CA SER A 128 -6.16 5.26 -10.47
C SER A 128 -6.16 4.17 -11.55
N GLN A 129 -4.98 3.85 -12.12
CA GLN A 129 -4.85 2.75 -13.09
C GLN A 129 -5.19 1.40 -12.47
N VAL A 130 -4.73 1.12 -11.25
CA VAL A 130 -5.08 -0.11 -10.52
C VAL A 130 -6.59 -0.23 -10.34
N LEU A 131 -7.27 0.83 -9.88
CA LEU A 131 -8.73 0.81 -9.74
C LEU A 131 -9.45 0.63 -11.08
N THR A 132 -8.91 1.20 -12.15
CA THR A 132 -9.44 0.99 -13.51
C THR A 132 -9.32 -0.48 -13.94
N HIS A 133 -8.20 -1.15 -13.62
CA HIS A 133 -8.08 -2.59 -13.85
C HIS A 133 -9.16 -3.35 -13.10
N VAL A 134 -9.35 -3.07 -11.81
CA VAL A 134 -10.38 -3.73 -10.98
C VAL A 134 -11.77 -3.47 -11.53
N GLY A 135 -12.07 -2.25 -12.00
CA GLY A 135 -13.32 -1.92 -12.67
C GLY A 135 -13.58 -2.86 -13.85
N GLN A 136 -12.57 -3.11 -14.69
CA GLN A 136 -12.70 -4.04 -15.81
C GLN A 136 -12.74 -5.51 -15.41
N TRP A 137 -12.18 -5.87 -14.25
CA TRP A 137 -12.29 -7.23 -13.72
C TRP A 137 -13.73 -7.56 -13.34
N LEU A 138 -14.49 -6.57 -12.86
CA LEU A 138 -15.85 -6.71 -12.37
C LEU A 138 -16.91 -6.29 -13.40
N ASN A 139 -16.56 -5.39 -14.31
CA ASN A 139 -17.44 -4.83 -15.32
C ASN A 139 -16.69 -4.62 -16.64
N THR A 140 -16.90 -5.51 -17.62
CA THR A 140 -16.32 -5.40 -18.96
C THR A 140 -16.96 -4.30 -19.82
N ARG A 141 -18.10 -3.73 -19.39
CA ARG A 141 -18.76 -2.60 -20.04
C ARG A 141 -18.49 -1.32 -19.25
N MET A 142 -17.24 -0.88 -19.21
CA MET A 142 -16.96 0.49 -18.77
C MET A 142 -17.43 1.46 -19.86
N ALA A 143 -18.14 2.52 -19.47
CA ALA A 143 -18.42 3.61 -20.39
C ALA A 143 -17.09 4.17 -20.93
N PRO A 144 -16.96 4.42 -22.24
CA PRO A 144 -15.72 4.95 -22.80
C PRO A 144 -15.38 6.27 -22.11
N VAL A 145 -14.14 6.38 -21.64
CA VAL A 145 -13.58 7.61 -21.06
C VAL A 145 -13.64 8.70 -22.13
N GLY A 146 -14.69 9.52 -22.10
CA GLY A 146 -14.95 10.54 -23.12
C GLY A 146 -16.41 10.74 -23.48
N ALA A 147 -17.33 9.85 -23.07
CA ALA A 147 -18.76 10.15 -23.12
C ALA A 147 -19.05 11.26 -22.10
N GLN A 148 -19.21 12.48 -22.60
CA GLN A 148 -19.59 13.65 -21.84
C GLN A 148 -20.91 13.37 -21.12
N ASP A 149 -20.83 13.08 -19.83
CA ASP A 149 -21.89 13.48 -18.93
C ASP A 149 -21.29 14.08 -17.67
N THR A 150 -21.97 15.10 -17.16
CA THR A 150 -21.41 16.25 -16.47
C THR A 150 -20.99 16.00 -15.01
N LYS A 151 -20.76 14.74 -14.64
CA LYS A 151 -20.09 14.32 -13.41
C LYS A 151 -19.15 13.19 -13.80
N LYS A 152 -17.85 13.36 -13.61
CA LYS A 152 -16.96 12.20 -13.65
C LYS A 152 -17.42 11.26 -12.54
N ALA A 153 -18.13 10.19 -12.91
CA ALA A 153 -18.53 9.10 -12.02
C ALA A 153 -17.34 8.72 -11.14
N GLN A 154 -17.50 8.25 -9.92
CA GLN A 154 -16.35 7.78 -9.14
C GLN A 154 -15.88 6.41 -9.63
N LEU A 155 -14.63 6.03 -9.35
CA LEU A 155 -14.11 4.73 -9.80
C LEU A 155 -14.81 3.54 -9.13
N TRP A 156 -15.31 3.71 -7.89
CA TRP A 156 -16.10 2.67 -7.22
C TRP A 156 -17.43 2.40 -7.92
N GLU A 157 -17.99 3.36 -8.67
CA GLU A 157 -19.23 3.16 -9.42
C GLU A 157 -19.06 2.06 -10.49
N ASP A 158 -17.85 1.90 -11.02
CA ASP A 158 -17.51 0.84 -11.97
C ASP A 158 -17.55 -0.56 -11.31
N PHE A 159 -17.55 -0.64 -9.97
CA PHE A 159 -17.64 -1.91 -9.22
C PHE A 159 -19.08 -2.30 -8.91
N LEU A 160 -20.03 -1.35 -8.95
CA LEU A 160 -21.44 -1.58 -8.59
C LEU A 160 -22.08 -2.78 -9.28
N PRO A 161 -21.83 -3.05 -10.58
CA PRO A 161 -22.45 -4.20 -11.26
C PRO A 161 -22.14 -5.54 -10.58
N ALA A 162 -21.01 -5.68 -9.89
CA ALA A 162 -20.66 -6.91 -9.17
C ALA A 162 -21.39 -7.05 -7.81
N PHE A 163 -21.91 -5.96 -7.26
CA PHE A 163 -22.58 -5.93 -5.95
C PHE A 163 -24.09 -5.81 -6.05
N ARG A 164 -24.62 -5.33 -7.18
CA ARG A 164 -26.06 -5.24 -7.43
C ARG A 164 -26.66 -6.64 -7.52
N GLN A 165 -27.37 -7.05 -6.48
CA GLN A 165 -28.28 -8.19 -6.56
C GLN A 165 -29.59 -7.73 -7.21
N ARG A 166 -30.30 -8.66 -7.86
CA ARG A 166 -31.53 -8.37 -8.62
C ARG A 166 -32.62 -7.68 -7.77
N ASP A 167 -32.60 -7.92 -6.45
CA ASP A 167 -33.55 -7.38 -5.47
C ASP A 167 -32.82 -6.73 -4.25
N GLY A 168 -31.54 -6.37 -4.39
CA GLY A 168 -30.72 -5.86 -3.28
C GLY A 168 -30.84 -4.36 -3.04
N ASP A 169 -30.56 -3.92 -1.81
CA ASP A 169 -30.47 -2.50 -1.45
C ASP A 169 -29.30 -1.84 -2.20
N GLU A 170 -29.61 -0.81 -2.98
CA GLU A 170 -28.61 -0.04 -3.73
C GLU A 170 -27.60 0.63 -2.79
N THR A 171 -28.04 1.05 -1.60
CA THR A 171 -27.19 1.63 -0.55
C THR A 171 -26.14 0.64 -0.06
N GLU A 172 -26.53 -0.63 0.12
CA GLU A 172 -25.61 -1.68 0.54
C GLU A 172 -24.57 -1.98 -0.56
N ALA A 173 -25.01 -2.02 -1.83
CA ALA A 173 -24.12 -2.21 -2.97
C ALA A 173 -23.10 -1.06 -3.10
N GLU A 174 -23.53 0.20 -2.89
CA GLU A 174 -22.64 1.36 -2.84
C GLU A 174 -21.60 1.24 -1.72
N GLU A 175 -22.02 0.91 -0.50
CA GLU A 175 -21.09 0.83 0.63
C GLU A 175 -20.08 -0.31 0.43
N ARG A 176 -20.49 -1.44 -0.16
CA ARG A 176 -19.58 -2.53 -0.54
C ARG A 176 -18.59 -2.10 -1.62
N ALA A 177 -19.04 -1.38 -2.65
CA ALA A 177 -18.17 -0.86 -3.70
C ALA A 177 -17.14 0.14 -3.15
N ARG A 178 -17.57 1.09 -2.30
CA ARG A 178 -16.68 2.04 -1.62
C ARG A 178 -15.70 1.34 -0.69
N THR A 179 -16.16 0.34 0.06
CA THR A 179 -15.31 -0.47 0.95
C THR A 179 -14.23 -1.20 0.15
N LEU A 180 -14.58 -1.80 -1.00
CA LEU A 180 -13.60 -2.44 -1.88
C LEU A 180 -12.56 -1.42 -2.39
N GLN A 181 -12.99 -0.25 -2.87
CA GLN A 181 -12.06 0.82 -3.29
C GLN A 181 -11.09 1.18 -2.16
N ARG A 182 -11.60 1.36 -0.93
CA ARG A 182 -10.77 1.68 0.26
C ARG A 182 -9.75 0.57 0.55
N GLN A 183 -10.16 -0.70 0.50
CA GLN A 183 -9.28 -1.84 0.76
C GLN A 183 -8.16 -1.95 -0.28
N ILE A 184 -8.47 -1.75 -1.57
CA ILE A 184 -7.47 -1.77 -2.65
C ILE A 184 -6.47 -0.63 -2.49
N LEU A 185 -6.95 0.58 -2.21
CA LEU A 185 -6.08 1.74 -2.05
C LEU A 185 -5.20 1.61 -0.80
N ALA A 186 -5.76 1.13 0.31
CA ALA A 186 -5.01 0.89 1.54
C ALA A 186 -3.92 -0.19 1.34
N SER A 187 -4.19 -1.26 0.60
CA SER A 187 -3.20 -2.31 0.32
C SER A 187 -2.14 -1.91 -0.72
N SER A 188 -2.47 -1.00 -1.62
CA SER A 188 -1.60 -0.62 -2.74
C SER A 188 -0.76 0.64 -2.49
N ARG A 189 -1.24 1.57 -1.65
CA ARG A 189 -0.64 2.90 -1.45
C ARG A 189 0.84 2.83 -1.09
N ASP A 190 1.20 2.06 -0.08
CA ASP A 190 2.58 1.98 0.40
C ASP A 190 3.46 1.04 -0.45
N ARG A 191 2.86 0.40 -1.47
CA ARG A 191 3.47 -0.59 -2.37
C ARG A 191 3.51 -0.14 -3.82
N VAL A 192 3.24 1.13 -4.12
CA VAL A 192 3.29 1.69 -5.49
C VAL A 192 4.68 1.53 -6.12
N SER A 193 5.74 1.53 -5.33
CA SER A 193 7.08 1.20 -5.81
C SER A 193 7.12 -0.18 -6.47
N GLU A 194 6.45 -1.20 -5.91
CA GLU A 194 6.35 -2.54 -6.50
C GLU A 194 5.61 -2.54 -7.85
N LEU A 195 4.58 -1.70 -8.00
CA LEU A 195 3.81 -1.54 -9.23
C LEU A 195 4.58 -0.79 -10.33
N THR A 196 5.53 0.07 -9.93
CA THR A 196 6.31 0.92 -10.84
C THR A 196 7.70 0.35 -11.17
N ARG A 197 8.11 -0.75 -10.52
CA ARG A 197 9.31 -1.52 -10.89
C ARG A 197 9.27 -1.94 -12.36
N GLU A 198 10.43 -1.96 -13.01
CA GLU A 198 10.57 -2.28 -14.45
C GLU A 198 9.84 -3.56 -14.87
N SER A 199 9.84 -4.58 -14.02
CA SER A 199 9.19 -5.86 -14.31
C SER A 199 7.67 -5.84 -14.19
N ALA A 200 7.09 -4.92 -13.43
CA ALA A 200 5.65 -4.83 -13.17
C ALA A 200 4.98 -3.67 -13.92
N ARG A 201 5.74 -2.60 -14.21
CA ARG A 201 5.29 -1.38 -14.87
C ARG A 201 4.55 -1.61 -16.19
N PRO A 202 4.96 -2.55 -17.08
CA PRO A 202 4.24 -2.81 -18.33
C PRO A 202 2.79 -3.28 -18.10
N TYR A 203 2.48 -3.90 -16.95
CA TYR A 203 1.13 -4.38 -16.66
C TYR A 203 0.15 -3.27 -16.28
N LEU A 204 0.62 -2.08 -15.87
CA LEU A 204 -0.21 -0.90 -15.56
C LEU A 204 -0.88 -0.30 -16.80
N SER A 205 -0.33 -0.53 -17.99
CA SER A 205 -0.90 -0.04 -19.25
C SER A 205 -1.66 -1.11 -20.03
N LYS A 206 -1.52 -2.39 -19.66
CA LYS A 206 -2.16 -3.53 -20.34
C LYS A 206 -3.48 -3.83 -19.65
N LEU A 207 -4.61 -3.44 -20.23
CA LEU A 207 -5.96 -3.77 -19.75
C LEU A 207 -6.33 -5.23 -20.10
N PRO A 208 -7.32 -5.86 -19.43
CA PRO A 208 -7.75 -7.21 -19.79
C PRO A 208 -8.32 -7.18 -21.20
N ASP A 209 -7.67 -7.89 -22.12
CA ASP A 209 -8.23 -8.21 -23.41
C ASP A 209 -9.14 -9.43 -23.26
N ALA A 210 -10.21 -9.51 -24.07
CA ALA A 210 -11.16 -10.62 -23.97
C ALA A 210 -10.56 -12.00 -24.36
N GLN A 211 -9.31 -12.05 -24.83
CA GLN A 211 -8.72 -13.21 -25.50
C GLN A 211 -7.30 -13.60 -25.02
N GLY A 212 -6.67 -12.86 -24.09
CA GLY A 212 -5.25 -13.08 -23.77
C GLY A 212 -4.99 -13.69 -22.38
N GLU A 213 -4.44 -14.92 -22.33
CA GLU A 213 -3.83 -15.47 -21.11
C GLU A 213 -2.62 -14.63 -20.64
N ALA A 214 -2.02 -13.85 -21.55
CA ALA A 214 -0.92 -12.94 -21.26
C ALA A 214 -1.28 -11.87 -20.21
N TYR A 215 -2.56 -11.54 -20.04
CA TYR A 215 -3.00 -10.61 -19.00
C TYR A 215 -2.74 -11.14 -17.58
N LEU A 216 -2.81 -12.46 -17.42
CA LEU A 216 -2.77 -13.15 -16.14
C LEU A 216 -1.35 -13.26 -15.57
N GLU A 217 -0.32 -13.08 -16.41
CA GLU A 217 1.07 -13.06 -15.99
C GLU A 217 1.35 -12.02 -14.88
N ARG A 218 0.55 -10.94 -14.82
CA ARG A 218 0.68 -9.91 -13.76
C ARG A 218 0.55 -10.51 -12.37
N PHE A 219 -0.27 -11.54 -12.19
CA PHE A 219 -0.54 -12.16 -10.89
C PHE A 219 0.64 -13.02 -10.40
N SER A 220 1.68 -13.19 -11.23
CA SER A 220 2.97 -13.70 -10.78
C SER A 220 3.70 -12.71 -9.85
N HIS A 221 3.31 -11.43 -9.86
CA HIS A 221 3.77 -10.39 -8.95
C HIS A 221 2.88 -10.32 -7.71
N ALA A 222 3.50 -10.31 -6.53
CA ALA A 222 2.80 -10.33 -5.24
C ALA A 222 1.71 -9.25 -5.13
N ILE A 223 2.04 -7.98 -5.43
CA ILE A 223 1.08 -6.87 -5.32
C ILE A 223 -0.19 -7.08 -6.17
N TRP A 224 -0.06 -7.54 -7.42
CA TRP A 224 -1.21 -7.78 -8.28
C TRP A 224 -2.06 -8.95 -7.81
N ARG A 225 -1.43 -10.00 -7.27
CA ARG A 225 -2.16 -11.12 -6.66
C ARG A 225 -2.87 -10.69 -5.39
N ASP A 226 -2.21 -9.94 -4.52
CA ASP A 226 -2.81 -9.47 -3.27
C ASP A 226 -4.03 -8.59 -3.55
N ILE A 227 -3.97 -7.73 -4.58
CA ILE A 227 -5.13 -6.97 -5.06
C ILE A 227 -6.22 -7.91 -5.59
N LEU A 228 -5.88 -8.94 -6.36
CA LEU A 228 -6.85 -9.94 -6.85
C LEU A 228 -7.56 -10.66 -5.70
N LEU A 229 -6.83 -11.03 -4.65
CA LEU A 229 -7.40 -11.66 -3.46
C LEU A 229 -8.35 -10.71 -2.74
N VAL A 230 -7.97 -9.44 -2.52
CA VAL A 230 -8.86 -8.43 -1.93
C VAL A 230 -10.17 -8.29 -2.73
N VAL A 231 -10.09 -8.27 -4.06
CA VAL A 231 -11.28 -8.16 -4.91
C VAL A 231 -12.12 -9.43 -4.83
N ARG A 232 -11.51 -10.62 -4.82
CA ARG A 232 -12.20 -11.90 -4.70
C ARG A 232 -12.93 -12.02 -3.36
N ASP A 233 -12.29 -11.63 -2.28
CA ASP A 233 -12.88 -11.69 -0.93
C ASP A 233 -14.09 -10.76 -0.81
N ALA A 234 -14.05 -9.59 -1.48
CA ALA A 234 -15.15 -8.63 -1.44
C ALA A 234 -16.29 -8.97 -2.42
N ALA A 235 -15.97 -9.21 -3.69
CA ALA A 235 -16.92 -9.39 -4.79
C ALA A 235 -17.31 -10.86 -5.02
N GLY A 236 -16.61 -11.80 -4.39
CA GLY A 236 -16.82 -13.24 -4.58
C GLY A 236 -16.49 -13.67 -6.01
N GLY A 237 -17.31 -14.59 -6.54
CA GLY A 237 -17.16 -15.17 -7.88
C GLY A 237 -17.79 -14.34 -9.01
N GLN A 238 -17.63 -13.02 -8.99
CA GLN A 238 -18.24 -12.10 -9.96
C GLN A 238 -17.26 -11.55 -11.01
N PHE A 239 -16.06 -12.13 -11.13
CA PHE A 239 -15.09 -11.72 -12.15
C PHE A 239 -15.61 -11.99 -13.56
N GLN A 240 -15.26 -11.09 -14.47
CA GLN A 240 -15.63 -11.09 -15.88
C GLN A 240 -14.41 -11.34 -16.77
N GLY A 241 -14.65 -11.69 -18.04
CA GLY A 241 -13.60 -11.88 -19.04
C GLY A 241 -12.58 -12.97 -18.65
N PRO A 242 -11.28 -12.77 -18.90
CA PRO A 242 -10.24 -13.76 -18.58
C PRO A 242 -10.13 -14.12 -17.10
N LEU A 243 -10.66 -13.28 -16.21
CA LEU A 243 -10.59 -13.46 -14.76
C LEU A 243 -11.73 -14.31 -14.21
N ALA A 244 -12.75 -14.62 -15.02
CA ALA A 244 -13.87 -15.47 -14.62
C ALA A 244 -13.44 -16.85 -14.10
N LYS A 245 -12.23 -17.34 -14.45
CA LYS A 245 -11.68 -18.58 -13.90
C LYS A 245 -11.46 -18.53 -12.39
N PHE A 246 -11.14 -17.37 -11.83
CA PHE A 246 -10.96 -17.16 -10.39
C PHE A 246 -12.27 -17.13 -9.61
N ASN A 247 -13.42 -17.18 -10.30
CA ASN A 247 -14.71 -17.40 -9.64
C ASN A 247 -14.81 -18.80 -9.02
N ARG A 248 -14.02 -19.75 -9.52
CA ARG A 248 -13.99 -21.15 -9.06
C ARG A 248 -12.61 -21.60 -8.58
N GLN A 249 -11.54 -21.05 -9.15
CA GLN A 249 -10.15 -21.38 -8.78
C GLN A 249 -9.63 -20.42 -7.71
N ASP A 250 -8.77 -20.91 -6.81
CA ASP A 250 -8.10 -20.04 -5.85
C ASP A 250 -6.94 -19.30 -6.53
N PRO A 251 -6.87 -17.96 -6.49
CA PRO A 251 -5.72 -17.21 -7.00
C PRO A 251 -4.40 -17.59 -6.34
N ASN A 252 -4.42 -18.20 -5.15
CA ASN A 252 -3.22 -18.72 -4.50
C ASN A 252 -2.62 -19.94 -5.22
N ASP A 253 -3.40 -20.63 -6.04
CA ASP A 253 -2.93 -21.77 -6.84
C ASP A 253 -2.12 -21.31 -8.07
N LEU A 254 -2.10 -20.00 -8.36
CA LEU A 254 -1.31 -19.47 -9.46
C LEU A 254 0.19 -19.67 -9.20
N PRO A 255 0.95 -20.14 -10.22
CA PRO A 255 2.39 -20.26 -10.09
C PRO A 255 2.98 -18.88 -9.81
N GLN A 256 3.48 -18.71 -8.60
CA GLN A 256 4.32 -17.57 -8.25
C GLN A 256 5.46 -17.49 -9.23
N ARG A 257 5.90 -16.26 -9.56
CA ARG A 257 7.20 -16.07 -10.22
C ARG A 257 8.26 -16.58 -9.25
N ARG A 258 8.52 -17.89 -9.29
CA ARG A 258 9.66 -18.50 -8.61
C ARG A 258 10.85 -17.67 -9.07
N GLN A 259 11.65 -17.19 -8.12
CA GLN A 259 13.00 -16.78 -8.49
C GLN A 259 13.54 -17.92 -9.34
N SER A 260 13.99 -17.62 -10.57
CA SER A 260 14.50 -18.64 -11.49
C SER A 260 15.41 -19.57 -10.68
N MET A 261 15.23 -20.90 -10.77
CA MET A 261 16.08 -21.82 -10.00
C MET A 261 17.56 -21.52 -10.22
N LEU A 262 17.92 -21.05 -11.42
CA LEU A 262 19.25 -20.51 -11.71
C LEU A 262 19.60 -19.31 -10.83
N MET A 263 18.74 -18.30 -10.73
CA MET A 263 18.97 -17.12 -9.88
C MET A 263 18.97 -17.45 -8.38
N GLN A 264 18.19 -18.45 -7.96
CA GLN A 264 18.23 -18.94 -6.58
C GLN A 264 19.55 -19.67 -6.30
N ASN A 265 20.00 -20.54 -7.21
CA ASN A 265 21.30 -21.20 -7.11
C ASN A 265 22.45 -20.19 -7.17
N VAL A 266 22.38 -19.18 -8.02
CA VAL A 266 23.37 -18.08 -8.08
C VAL A 266 23.35 -17.31 -6.77
N ARG A 267 22.18 -16.97 -6.22
CA ARG A 267 22.08 -16.29 -4.94
C ARG A 267 22.70 -17.11 -3.80
N GLU A 268 22.42 -18.40 -3.74
CA GLU A 268 23.00 -19.32 -2.75
C GLU A 268 24.50 -19.50 -2.95
N SER A 269 24.99 -19.48 -4.19
CA SER A 269 26.42 -19.57 -4.49
C SER A 269 27.13 -18.28 -4.08
N VAL A 270 26.56 -17.11 -4.41
CA VAL A 270 27.07 -15.78 -4.07
C VAL A 270 27.10 -15.59 -2.55
N SER A 271 26.08 -16.05 -1.82
CA SER A 271 26.06 -15.94 -0.36
C SER A 271 27.09 -16.83 0.35
N ARG A 272 27.62 -17.86 -0.33
CA ARG A 272 28.67 -18.76 0.19
C ARG A 272 30.09 -18.28 -0.15
N ILE A 273 30.24 -17.24 -0.97
CA ILE A 273 31.55 -16.66 -1.28
C ILE A 273 32.17 -16.11 0.02
N PRO A 274 33.42 -16.46 0.37
CA PRO A 274 34.04 -16.06 1.64
C PRO A 274 34.02 -14.56 1.90
N GLU A 275 34.26 -13.75 0.87
CA GLU A 275 34.28 -12.29 0.90
C GLU A 275 32.89 -11.68 1.17
N ILE A 276 31.82 -12.40 0.85
CA ILE A 276 30.43 -11.97 1.05
C ILE A 276 29.89 -12.50 2.38
N SER A 277 30.10 -13.78 2.67
CA SER A 277 29.64 -14.44 3.91
C SER A 277 30.31 -13.89 5.17
N SER A 278 31.55 -13.43 5.06
CA SER A 278 32.30 -12.81 6.15
C SER A 278 32.03 -11.32 6.31
N ASN A 279 31.31 -10.69 5.37
CA ASN A 279 31.04 -9.26 5.40
C ASN A 279 29.75 -8.95 6.18
N PRO A 280 29.83 -8.28 7.34
CA PRO A 280 28.66 -7.98 8.16
C PRO A 280 27.64 -7.05 7.47
N ALA A 281 28.07 -6.22 6.51
CA ALA A 281 27.18 -5.35 5.75
C ALA A 281 26.31 -6.12 4.73
N LEU A 282 26.72 -7.33 4.33
CA LEU A 282 26.04 -8.16 3.33
C LEU A 282 25.23 -9.31 3.96
N ARG A 283 25.25 -9.46 5.29
CA ARG A 283 24.43 -10.45 6.02
C ARG A 283 22.93 -10.16 6.00
N ASN A 284 22.54 -8.91 5.75
CA ASN A 284 21.14 -8.51 5.63
C ASN A 284 20.57 -8.94 4.27
N SER A 285 19.37 -9.55 4.25
CA SER A 285 18.72 -9.98 3.01
C SER A 285 18.50 -8.82 2.03
N ALA A 286 18.24 -7.61 2.52
CA ALA A 286 18.07 -6.42 1.69
C ALA A 286 19.36 -6.00 0.96
N ALA A 287 20.51 -6.13 1.63
CA ALA A 287 21.82 -5.84 1.04
C ALA A 287 22.19 -6.91 0.00
N LEU A 288 21.88 -8.17 0.28
CA LEU A 288 22.04 -9.28 -0.65
C LEU A 288 21.13 -9.12 -1.88
N ASP A 289 19.89 -8.67 -1.70
CA ASP A 289 18.97 -8.37 -2.82
C ASP A 289 19.50 -7.24 -3.71
N ALA A 290 20.08 -6.20 -3.13
CA ALA A 290 20.72 -5.12 -3.88
C ALA A 290 21.94 -5.63 -4.68
N LEU A 291 22.77 -6.48 -4.09
CA LEU A 291 23.89 -7.13 -4.78
C LEU A 291 23.40 -7.98 -5.96
N MET A 292 22.33 -8.76 -5.77
CA MET A 292 21.76 -9.59 -6.84
C MET A 292 21.23 -8.78 -8.03
N VAL A 293 20.78 -7.54 -7.82
CA VAL A 293 20.42 -6.62 -8.91
C VAL A 293 21.65 -6.25 -9.73
N VAL A 294 22.77 -5.94 -9.08
CA VAL A 294 24.04 -5.60 -9.74
C VAL A 294 24.60 -6.81 -10.51
N VAL A 295 24.62 -7.99 -9.90
CA VAL A 295 25.08 -9.23 -10.56
C VAL A 295 24.25 -9.53 -11.81
N LYS A 296 22.92 -9.31 -11.74
CA LYS A 296 22.03 -9.52 -12.88
C LYS A 296 22.33 -8.53 -14.01
N ALA A 297 22.54 -7.25 -13.70
CA ALA A 297 22.87 -6.24 -14.70
C ALA A 297 24.21 -6.56 -15.39
N TRP A 298 25.23 -6.93 -14.60
CA TRP A 298 26.53 -7.34 -15.11
C TRP A 298 26.44 -8.55 -16.05
N ALA A 299 25.65 -9.57 -15.67
CA ALA A 299 25.47 -10.77 -16.47
C ALA A 299 24.78 -10.50 -17.81
N VAL A 300 23.81 -9.57 -17.83
CA VAL A 300 23.15 -9.14 -19.09
C VAL A 300 24.16 -8.43 -19.99
N GLU A 301 24.92 -7.48 -19.44
CA GLU A 301 25.93 -6.73 -20.21
C GLU A 301 27.01 -7.64 -20.79
N HIS A 302 27.51 -8.61 -20.00
CA HIS A 302 28.51 -9.57 -20.48
C HIS A 302 27.95 -10.51 -21.55
N ASN A 303 26.71 -10.97 -21.41
CA ASN A 303 26.07 -11.80 -22.43
C ASN A 303 25.84 -11.02 -23.73
N GLU A 304 25.45 -9.76 -23.66
CA GLU A 304 25.30 -8.91 -24.85
C GLU A 304 26.64 -8.70 -25.57
N LYS A 305 27.72 -8.44 -24.83
CA LYS A 305 29.08 -8.34 -25.39
C LYS A 305 29.55 -9.65 -26.01
N ALA A 306 29.29 -10.78 -25.36
CA ALA A 306 29.64 -12.10 -25.88
C ALA A 306 28.85 -12.44 -27.16
N LEU A 307 27.55 -12.12 -27.21
CA LEU A 307 26.72 -12.28 -28.40
C LEU A 307 27.16 -11.37 -29.55
N GLN A 308 27.58 -10.13 -29.25
CA GLN A 308 28.18 -9.24 -30.25
C GLN A 308 29.50 -9.79 -30.78
N ALA A 309 30.40 -10.26 -29.91
CA ALA A 309 31.66 -10.87 -30.31
C ALA A 309 31.45 -12.13 -31.16
N GLN A 310 30.43 -12.94 -30.84
CA GLN A 310 30.05 -14.11 -31.64
C GLN A 310 29.54 -13.71 -33.03
N ARG A 311 28.68 -12.68 -33.13
CA ARG A 311 28.19 -12.16 -34.42
C ARG A 311 29.31 -11.60 -35.30
N LEU A 312 30.37 -11.10 -34.67
CA LEU A 312 31.54 -10.53 -35.34
C LEU A 312 32.66 -11.57 -35.61
N ASN A 313 32.46 -12.85 -35.28
CA ASN A 313 33.48 -13.91 -35.32
C ASN A 313 34.78 -13.56 -34.54
N GLN A 314 34.64 -12.76 -33.49
CA GLN A 314 35.73 -12.30 -32.61
C GLN A 314 35.71 -13.00 -31.25
N MET A 315 35.27 -14.27 -31.18
CA MET A 315 35.28 -14.97 -29.90
C MET A 315 36.72 -15.24 -29.46
N PRO A 316 37.10 -14.89 -28.22
CA PRO A 316 38.34 -15.38 -27.64
C PRO A 316 38.27 -16.92 -27.55
N PRO A 317 39.41 -17.62 -27.68
CA PRO A 317 39.46 -19.07 -27.50
C PRO A 317 38.93 -19.41 -26.10
N TRP A 318 38.06 -20.42 -26.03
CA TRP A 318 37.55 -20.94 -24.77
C TRP A 318 38.74 -21.40 -23.89
N PRO A 319 38.77 -21.05 -22.59
CA PRO A 319 39.77 -21.56 -21.66
C PRO A 319 39.66 -23.07 -21.44
#